data_AF-A0A4R4MMP1-F1
#
_entry.id   AF-A0A4R4MMP1-F1
#
_cell.length_a   1.000
_cell.length_b   1.000
_cell.length_c   1.000
_cell.angle_alpha   90.00
_cell.angle_beta   90.00
_cell.angle_gamma   90.00
#
_symmetry.space_group_name_H-M   'P 1'
#
loop_
_entity.id
_entity.type
_entity.pdbx_description
1 polymer ?
#
loop_
_entity_poly.entity_id
_entity_poly.type
_entity_poly.pdbx_seq_one_letter_code
_entity_poly.pdbx_strand_id
1 'polypeptide(L)'
;MRRFFTPGWLALHTLAIVLCGAFLAFGWWQFDRAQSGNDRSWAYTFEWPIFALFVVVMWVKMIRDERKGAAPAPKVIEEPAEAEVKREIIRRQEDEDPALAAYNRYLARLNSQGGGRR
;
A
#
# COMPACT_ATOMS: atom_id res chain seq x y z
N MET A 1 26.27 18.40 -6.29
CA MET A 1 26.31 17.35 -5.24
C MET A 1 25.54 17.66 -3.94
N ARG A 2 24.99 18.86 -3.69
CA ARG A 2 24.35 19.23 -2.41
C ARG A 2 22.84 18.91 -2.25
N ARG A 3 22.19 18.26 -3.22
CA ARG A 3 20.73 18.03 -3.20
C ARG A 3 20.26 16.89 -2.28
N PHE A 4 21.15 15.97 -1.86
CA PHE A 4 20.80 14.88 -0.94
C PHE A 4 20.87 15.25 0.55
N PHE A 5 21.39 16.44 0.86
CA PHE A 5 21.49 16.98 2.23
C PHE A 5 20.52 18.15 2.47
N THR A 6 19.48 18.30 1.63
CA THR A 6 18.37 19.17 2.01
C THR A 6 17.65 18.57 3.22
N PRO A 7 17.20 19.39 4.19
CA PRO A 7 16.61 18.90 5.42
C PRO A 7 15.42 17.94 5.20
N GLY A 8 14.64 18.15 4.13
CA GLY A 8 13.57 17.22 3.74
C GLY A 8 14.06 15.83 3.33
N TRP A 9 15.20 15.74 2.65
CA TRP A 9 15.79 14.46 2.26
C TRP A 9 16.39 13.72 3.44
N LEU A 10 17.05 14.43 4.37
CA LEU A 10 17.52 13.85 5.64
C LEU A 10 16.37 13.23 6.43
N ALA A 11 15.26 13.96 6.58
CA ALA A 11 14.06 13.44 7.24
C ALA A 11 13.56 12.15 6.57
N LEU A 12 13.62 12.10 5.24
CA LEU A 12 13.19 10.92 4.47
C LEU A 12 14.12 9.71 4.69
N HIS A 13 15.45 9.92 4.72
CA HIS A 13 16.39 8.84 5.08
C HIS A 13 16.11 8.33 6.48
N THR A 14 15.98 9.23 7.45
CA THR A 14 15.70 8.87 8.84
C THR A 14 14.39 8.09 8.95
N LEU A 15 13.33 8.56 8.28
CA LEU A 15 12.05 7.87 8.25
C LEU A 15 12.17 6.46 7.67
N ALA A 16 12.86 6.29 6.53
CA ALA A 16 13.07 4.98 5.92
C ALA A 16 13.83 4.02 6.85
N ILE A 17 14.88 4.50 7.51
CA ILE A 17 15.66 3.70 8.47
C ILE A 17 14.81 3.31 9.69
N VAL A 18 14.05 4.24 10.24
CA VAL A 18 13.16 3.98 11.39
C VAL A 18 12.08 2.95 11.02
N LEU A 19 11.45 3.07 9.85
CA LEU A 19 10.46 2.10 9.36
C LEU A 19 11.07 0.70 9.18
N CYS A 20 12.24 0.61 8.54
CA CYS A 20 12.92 -0.67 8.36
C CYS A 20 13.30 -1.29 9.70
N GLY A 21 13.84 -0.50 10.63
CA GLY A 21 14.18 -0.96 11.97
C GLY A 21 12.96 -1.44 12.74
N ALA A 22 11.84 -0.71 12.66
CA ALA A 22 10.58 -1.10 13.30
C ALA A 22 10.05 -2.43 12.75
N PHE A 23 10.02 -2.61 11.42
CA PHE A 23 9.57 -3.87 10.81
C PHE A 23 10.48 -5.05 11.17
N LEU A 24 11.81 -4.87 11.17
CA LEU A 24 12.72 -5.94 11.59
C LEU A 24 12.56 -6.27 13.08
N ALA A 25 12.35 -5.27 13.94
CA ALA A 25 12.08 -5.50 15.36
C ALA A 25 10.75 -6.25 15.57
N PHE A 26 9.70 -5.91 14.83
CA PHE A 26 8.44 -6.66 14.85
C PHE A 26 8.60 -8.09 14.34
N GLY A 27 9.36 -8.30 13.27
CA GLY A 27 9.69 -9.63 12.76
C GLY A 27 10.45 -10.46 13.80
N TRP A 28 11.42 -9.86 14.47
CA TRP A 28 12.17 -10.51 15.55
C TRP A 28 11.29 -10.87 16.75
N TRP A 29 10.39 -9.97 17.15
CA TRP A 29 9.43 -10.24 18.22
C TRP A 29 8.46 -11.37 17.86
N GLN A 30 8.01 -11.41 16.59
CA GLN A 30 7.17 -12.50 16.11
C GLN A 30 7.94 -13.82 16.01
N PHE A 31 9.23 -13.80 15.71
CA PHE A 31 10.08 -15.00 15.72
C PHE A 31 10.19 -15.61 17.12
N ASP A 32 10.40 -14.78 18.14
CA ASP A 32 10.38 -15.22 19.54
C ASP A 32 9.02 -15.85 19.90
N ARG A 33 7.92 -15.22 19.46
CA ARG A 33 6.57 -15.74 19.68
C ARG A 33 6.26 -17.00 18.89
N ALA A 34 6.80 -17.17 17.68
CA ALA A 34 6.67 -18.38 16.88
C ALA A 34 7.37 -19.57 17.57
N GLN A 35 8.58 -19.34 18.11
CA GLN A 35 9.30 -20.36 18.89
C GLN A 35 8.57 -20.76 20.18
N SER A 36 7.75 -19.86 20.75
CA SER A 36 6.90 -20.16 21.90
C SER A 36 5.68 -21.07 21.60
N GLY A 37 5.56 -21.59 20.37
CA GLY A 37 4.53 -22.54 19.96
C GLY A 37 3.32 -21.94 19.24
N ASN A 38 3.41 -20.70 18.75
CA ASN A 38 2.34 -20.09 17.96
C ASN A 38 2.63 -20.17 16.46
N ASP A 39 2.06 -21.18 15.79
CA ASP A 39 2.31 -21.45 14.37
C ASP A 39 1.93 -20.29 13.44
N ARG A 40 0.98 -19.44 13.83
CA ARG A 40 0.55 -18.27 13.03
C ARG A 40 1.62 -17.19 12.97
N SER A 41 2.50 -17.11 13.98
CA SER A 41 3.58 -16.13 14.06
C SER A 41 4.70 -16.38 13.05
N TRP A 42 4.80 -17.57 12.46
CA TRP A 42 5.76 -17.87 11.39
C TRP A 42 5.54 -17.02 10.15
N ALA A 43 4.30 -16.87 9.70
CA ALA A 43 3.98 -16.06 8.53
C ALA A 43 4.48 -14.62 8.72
N TYR A 44 4.18 -14.03 9.88
CA TYR A 44 4.59 -12.67 10.23
C TYR A 44 6.10 -12.50 10.32
N THR A 45 6.82 -13.51 10.79
CA THR A 45 8.30 -13.49 10.86
C THR A 45 8.95 -13.23 9.50
N PHE A 46 8.35 -13.74 8.42
CA PHE A 46 8.84 -13.51 7.05
C PHE A 46 8.17 -12.30 6.38
N GLU A 47 6.90 -12.04 6.68
CA GLU A 47 6.14 -10.90 6.15
C GLU A 47 6.79 -9.57 6.53
N TRP A 48 7.19 -9.39 7.79
CA TRP A 48 7.79 -8.14 8.25
C TRP A 48 9.12 -7.78 7.54
N PRO A 49 10.10 -8.69 7.39
CA PRO A 49 11.28 -8.46 6.55
C PRO A 49 10.95 -8.15 5.09
N ILE A 50 9.94 -8.79 4.51
CA ILE A 50 9.50 -8.51 3.12
C ILE A 50 9.02 -7.06 3.01
N PHE A 51 8.21 -6.58 3.96
CA PHE A 51 7.81 -5.17 3.98
C PHE A 51 8.98 -4.21 4.18
N ALA A 52 9.96 -4.55 5.03
CA ALA A 52 11.19 -3.76 5.15
C ALA A 52 11.93 -3.66 3.81
N LEU A 53 12.05 -4.79 3.09
CA LEU A 53 12.63 -4.84 1.75
C LEU A 53 11.86 -3.97 0.76
N PHE A 54 10.52 -4.01 0.79
CA PHE A 54 9.67 -3.17 -0.04
C PHE A 54 9.90 -1.67 0.22
N VAL A 55 10.00 -1.26 1.48
CA VAL A 55 10.34 0.13 1.85
C VAL A 55 11.70 0.52 1.29
N VAL A 56 12.72 -0.34 1.40
CA VAL A 56 14.05 -0.08 0.84
C VAL A 56 14.00 0.07 -0.68
N VAL A 57 13.28 -0.81 -1.39
CA VAL A 57 13.12 -0.74 -2.85
C VAL A 57 12.44 0.55 -3.27
N MET A 58 11.34 0.92 -2.63
CA MET A 58 10.63 2.19 -2.90
C MET A 58 11.50 3.39 -2.60
N TRP A 59 12.23 3.36 -1.48
CA TRP A 59 13.17 4.41 -1.12
C TRP A 59 14.25 4.58 -2.18
N VAL A 60 14.93 3.49 -2.58
CA VAL A 60 15.95 3.49 -3.65
C VAL A 60 15.37 3.95 -4.98
N LYS A 61 14.16 3.51 -5.33
CA LYS A 61 13.48 3.94 -6.56
C LYS A 61 13.25 5.45 -6.55
N MET A 62 12.72 6.00 -5.46
CA MET A 62 12.53 7.43 -5.30
C MET A 62 13.86 8.21 -5.40
N ILE A 63 14.95 7.71 -4.79
CA ILE A 63 16.29 8.28 -4.96
C ILE A 63 16.70 8.33 -6.43
N ARG A 64 16.47 7.23 -7.16
CA ARG A 64 16.82 7.11 -8.58
C ARG A 64 15.97 8.02 -9.46
N ASP A 65 14.68 8.14 -9.17
CA ASP A 65 13.74 8.97 -9.93
C ASP A 65 14.07 10.47 -9.76
N GLU A 66 14.41 10.91 -8.54
CA GLU A 66 14.96 12.24 -8.26
C GLU A 66 16.30 12.50 -8.96
N ARG A 67 17.21 11.50 -8.96
CA ARG A 67 18.52 11.59 -9.62
C ARG A 67 18.44 11.71 -11.13
N LYS A 68 17.49 11.03 -11.74
CA LYS A 68 17.27 11.04 -13.20
C LYS A 68 16.60 12.33 -13.68
N GLY A 69 16.13 13.18 -12.76
CA GLY A 69 15.40 14.40 -13.07
C GLY A 69 14.00 14.04 -13.55
N ALA A 70 13.04 13.99 -12.61
CA ALA A 70 11.60 13.76 -12.83
C ALA A 70 11.28 13.02 -14.14
N ALA A 71 11.70 11.76 -14.23
CA ALA A 71 11.13 10.89 -15.24
C ALA A 71 9.60 10.88 -15.03
N PRO A 72 8.80 10.90 -16.11
CA PRO A 72 7.36 10.95 -15.98
C PRO A 72 6.91 9.86 -15.01
N ALA A 73 6.03 10.23 -14.07
CA ALA A 73 5.45 9.31 -13.10
C ALA A 73 5.10 7.99 -13.82
N PRO A 74 5.33 6.83 -13.17
CA PRO A 74 4.93 5.56 -13.76
C PRO A 74 3.50 5.74 -14.24
N LYS A 75 3.25 5.62 -15.55
CA LYS A 75 1.89 5.57 -16.04
C LYS A 75 1.23 4.50 -15.18
N VAL A 76 0.20 4.87 -14.44
CA VAL A 76 -0.66 3.88 -13.79
C VAL A 76 -1.11 3.00 -14.95
N ILE A 77 -0.47 1.85 -15.09
CA ILE A 77 -0.94 0.83 -16.00
C ILE A 77 -2.11 0.27 -15.21
N GLU A 78 -3.30 0.82 -15.40
CA GLU A 78 -4.51 0.07 -15.09
C GLU A 78 -4.41 -1.15 -15.99
N GLU A 79 -3.87 -2.25 -15.45
CA GLU A 79 -3.85 -3.49 -16.19
C GLU A 79 -5.31 -3.83 -16.49
N PRO A 80 -5.67 -4.11 -17.75
CA PRO A 80 -7.05 -4.43 -18.12
C PRO A 80 -7.59 -5.60 -17.27
N ALA A 81 -6.70 -6.47 -16.79
CA ALA A 81 -6.99 -7.55 -15.86
C ALA A 81 -7.54 -7.06 -14.50
N GLU A 82 -7.02 -5.98 -13.91
CA GLU A 82 -7.50 -5.48 -12.61
C GLU A 82 -8.91 -4.87 -12.73
N ALA A 83 -9.16 -4.13 -13.80
CA ALA A 83 -10.48 -3.56 -14.07
C ALA A 83 -11.53 -4.64 -14.36
N GLU A 84 -11.13 -5.71 -15.05
CA GLU A 84 -11.99 -6.86 -15.35
C GLU A 84 -12.28 -7.69 -14.10
N VAL A 85 -11.27 -7.97 -13.26
CA VAL A 85 -11.44 -8.63 -11.96
C VAL A 85 -12.37 -7.83 -11.06
N LYS A 86 -12.19 -6.50 -10.99
CA LYS A 86 -13.06 -5.64 -10.19
C LYS A 86 -14.50 -5.66 -10.69
N ARG A 87 -14.72 -5.65 -12.01
CA ARG A 87 -16.05 -5.73 -12.62
C ARG A 87 -16.73 -7.07 -12.34
N GLU A 88 -15.98 -8.16 -12.41
CA GLU A 88 -16.48 -9.51 -12.12
C GLU A 88 -16.85 -9.67 -10.65
N ILE A 89 -16.05 -9.15 -9.72
CA ILE A 89 -16.37 -9.14 -8.29
C ILE A 89 -17.66 -8.36 -8.02
N ILE A 90 -17.82 -7.17 -8.63
CA ILE A 90 -19.04 -6.36 -8.47
C ILE A 90 -20.26 -7.12 -8.99
N ARG A 91 -20.16 -7.74 -10.19
CA ARG A 91 -21.26 -8.54 -10.75
C ARG A 91 -21.67 -9.67 -9.82
N ARG A 92 -20.72 -10.46 -9.31
CA ARG A 92 -21.01 -11.56 -8.38
C ARG A 92 -21.69 -11.07 -7.11
N GLN A 93 -21.23 -9.95 -6.56
CA GLN A 93 -21.85 -9.35 -5.39
C GLN A 93 -23.27 -8.86 -5.66
N GLU A 94 -23.55 -8.32 -6.86
CA GLU A 94 -24.90 -7.92 -7.27
C GLU A 94 -25.85 -9.12 -7.45
N ASP A 95 -25.32 -10.26 -7.92
CA ASP A 95 -26.07 -11.50 -8.09
C ASP A 95 -26.34 -12.21 -6.74
N GLU A 96 -25.37 -12.21 -5.84
CA GLU A 96 -25.47 -12.85 -4.51
C GLU A 96 -26.32 -12.03 -3.52
N ASP A 97 -26.24 -10.69 -3.55
CA ASP A 97 -26.98 -9.81 -2.64
C ASP A 97 -27.64 -8.61 -3.39
N PRO A 98 -28.84 -8.83 -3.96
CA PRO A 98 -29.56 -7.78 -4.67
C PRO A 98 -30.02 -6.62 -3.78
N ALA A 99 -30.11 -6.83 -2.45
CA ALA A 99 -30.47 -5.79 -1.49
C ALA A 99 -29.29 -4.82 -1.28
N LEU A 100 -28.07 -5.36 -1.13
CA LEU A 100 -26.85 -4.56 -1.04
C LEU A 100 -26.59 -3.76 -2.34
N ALA A 101 -26.86 -4.36 -3.51
CA ALA A 101 -26.78 -3.68 -4.79
C ALA A 101 -27.75 -2.48 -4.88
N ALA A 102 -28.98 -2.64 -4.41
CA ALA A 102 -29.96 -1.55 -4.36
C ALA A 102 -29.51 -0.43 -3.42
N TYR A 103 -28.91 -0.76 -2.28
CA TYR A 103 -28.37 0.21 -1.33
C TYR A 103 -27.18 0.98 -1.92
N ASN A 104 -26.25 0.32 -2.60
CA ASN A 104 -25.12 0.97 -3.27
C ASN A 104 -25.59 1.94 -4.38
N ARG A 105 -26.63 1.57 -5.15
CA ARG A 105 -27.26 2.48 -6.13
C ARG A 105 -27.91 3.69 -5.45
N TYR A 106 -28.53 3.49 -4.30
CA TYR A 106 -29.11 4.57 -3.51
C TYR A 106 -28.03 5.52 -2.98
N LEU A 107 -26.92 5.01 -2.43
CA LEU A 107 -25.78 5.82 -2.01
C LEU A 107 -25.15 6.59 -3.18
N ALA A 108 -25.01 5.95 -4.35
CA ALA A 108 -24.51 6.61 -5.55
C ALA A 108 -25.40 7.77 -6.01
N ARG A 109 -26.73 7.59 -5.91
CA ARG A 109 -27.71 8.66 -6.16
C ARG A 109 -27.59 9.79 -5.14
N LEU A 110 -27.41 9.49 -3.86
CA LEU A 110 -27.21 10.53 -2.84
C LEU A 110 -25.91 11.30 -3.06
N ASN A 111 -24.83 10.61 -3.43
CA ASN A 111 -23.53 11.23 -3.70
C ASN A 111 -23.62 12.21 -4.89
N SER A 112 -24.33 11.82 -5.97
CA SER A 112 -24.55 12.69 -7.13
C SER A 112 -25.48 13.88 -6.86
N GLN A 113 -26.40 13.75 -5.90
CA GLN A 113 -27.30 14.83 -5.48
C GLN A 113 -26.66 15.77 -4.43
N GLY A 114 -25.82 15.25 -3.54
CA GLY A 114 -25.16 15.98 -2.47
C GLY A 114 -24.01 16.88 -2.93
N GLY A 115 -23.37 16.55 -4.06
CA GLY A 115 -22.28 17.37 -4.63
C GLY A 115 -22.70 18.74 -5.20
N GLY A 116 -24.00 19.05 -5.25
CA GLY A 116 -24.55 20.31 -5.78
C GLY A 116 -24.98 21.34 -4.74
N ARG A 117 -24.90 21.05 -3.44
CA ARG A 117 -25.16 22.03 -2.37
C ARG A 117 -23.83 22.48 -1.76
N ARG A 118 -23.24 23.51 -2.36
CA ARG A 118 -22.38 24.45 -1.65
C ARG A 118 -23.23 25.45 -0.87
#